data_AF-A0A7S3SIK0-F1
#
_entry.id   AF-A0A7S3SIK0-F1
#
_cell.length_a   1.000
_cell.length_b   1.000
_cell.length_c   1.000
_cell.angle_alpha   90.00
_cell.angle_beta   90.00
_cell.angle_gamma   90.00
#
_symmetry.space_group_name_H-M   'P 1'
#
loop_
_entity.id
_entity.type
_entity.pdbx_description
1 polymer ?
#
loop_
_entity_poly.entity_id
_entity_poly.type
_entity_poly.pdbx_seq_one_letter_code
_entity_poly.pdbx_strand_id
1 'polypeptide(L)'
;CPFRGGSAASASAAKEEALDPRNMMPALPQTPAPQQGRALSKDRETSTIPKADEGGNWVYPSPQQFYHALLRKNKEADAGAMDAVVQVHNVTNERTWHQILD
;
A
#
# COMPACT_ATOMS: atom_id res chain seq x y z
N CYS A 1 -38.99 -15.60 11.55
CA CYS A 1 -38.43 -16.91 11.95
C CYS A 1 -37.23 -16.67 12.85
N PRO A 2 -37.14 -17.23 14.07
CA PRO A 2 -35.93 -17.11 14.89
C PRO A 2 -34.98 -18.26 14.57
N PHE A 3 -33.71 -17.97 14.28
CA PHE A 3 -32.67 -19.01 14.16
C PHE A 3 -31.75 -18.94 15.39
N ARG A 4 -31.57 -20.09 16.03
CA ARG A 4 -30.64 -20.32 17.14
C ARG A 4 -29.57 -21.30 16.68
N GLY A 5 -28.32 -21.01 17.01
CA GLY A 5 -27.15 -21.88 16.82
C GLY A 5 -25.98 -21.06 16.27
N GLY A 6 -24.75 -21.15 16.76
CA GLY A 6 -24.08 -22.01 17.73
C GLY A 6 -22.62 -21.53 17.79
N SER A 7 -21.91 -21.87 18.86
CA SER A 7 -20.62 -21.31 19.24
C SER A 7 -19.41 -21.86 18.45
N ALA A 8 -18.37 -21.01 18.39
CA ALA A 8 -16.93 -21.28 18.28
C ALA A 8 -16.29 -21.66 16.92
N ALA A 9 -15.51 -20.71 16.40
CA ALA A 9 -14.17 -20.97 15.88
C ALA A 9 -13.27 -19.75 16.22
N SER A 10 -12.21 -19.99 16.97
CA SER A 10 -11.15 -19.01 17.27
C SER A 10 -10.16 -18.98 16.12
N ALA A 11 -9.90 -17.80 15.55
CA ALA A 11 -8.66 -17.53 14.83
C ALA A 11 -8.38 -16.01 14.80
N SER A 12 -7.30 -15.64 15.50
CA SER A 12 -6.56 -14.39 15.43
C SER A 12 -7.33 -13.10 15.77
N ALA A 13 -7.00 -12.55 16.94
CA ALA A 13 -7.31 -11.19 17.33
C ALA A 13 -6.84 -10.21 16.23
N ALA A 14 -7.77 -9.74 15.41
CA ALA A 14 -7.59 -8.55 14.62
C ALA A 14 -7.41 -7.41 15.63
N LYS A 15 -6.16 -6.99 15.87
CA LYS A 15 -5.92 -5.67 16.43
C LYS A 15 -6.67 -4.71 15.49
N GLU A 16 -7.58 -3.90 16.01
CA GLU A 16 -8.13 -2.77 15.26
C GLU A 16 -6.95 -1.95 14.75
N GLU A 17 -6.58 -2.17 13.49
CA GLU A 17 -5.54 -1.39 12.83
C GLU A 17 -6.08 0.02 12.72
N ALA A 18 -5.48 0.95 13.47
CA ALA A 18 -5.82 2.37 13.36
C ALA A 18 -5.73 2.78 11.88
N LEU A 19 -6.89 3.03 11.28
CA LEU A 19 -6.98 3.49 9.90
C LEU A 19 -6.53 4.95 9.88
N ASP A 20 -5.58 5.27 9.01
CA ASP A 20 -5.19 6.65 8.80
C ASP A 20 -6.35 7.37 8.09
N PRO A 21 -6.96 8.42 8.70
CA PRO A 21 -8.10 9.11 8.13
C PRO A 21 -7.77 9.86 6.82
N ARG A 22 -6.49 10.07 6.52
CA ARG A 22 -6.05 10.81 5.31
C ARG A 22 -6.09 9.97 4.05
N ASN A 23 -5.86 8.66 4.16
CA ASN A 23 -5.78 7.75 3.02
C ASN A 23 -6.63 6.48 3.20
N MET A 24 -7.34 6.37 4.32
CA MET A 24 -8.16 5.22 4.71
C MET A 24 -7.42 3.88 4.62
N MET A 25 -6.09 3.91 4.80
CA MET A 25 -5.24 2.73 4.79
C MET A 25 -4.84 2.33 6.22
N PRO A 26 -4.90 1.04 6.54
CA PRO A 26 -4.27 0.55 7.77
C PRO A 26 -2.74 0.55 7.63
N ALA A 27 -2.07 0.53 8.78
CA ALA A 27 -0.62 0.39 8.86
C ALA A 27 -0.18 -1.04 8.49
N LEU A 28 0.20 -1.25 7.23
CA LEU A 28 0.66 -2.56 6.77
C LEU A 28 2.07 -2.87 7.27
N PRO A 29 2.33 -4.11 7.73
CA PRO A 29 3.67 -4.53 8.10
C PRO A 29 4.62 -4.40 6.91
N GLN A 30 5.89 -4.10 7.16
CA GLN A 30 6.96 -4.05 6.15
C GLN A 30 7.82 -5.33 6.17
N THR A 31 7.32 -6.38 6.80
CA THR A 31 7.95 -7.72 6.78
C THR A 31 7.57 -8.44 5.48
N PRO A 32 8.47 -9.23 4.88
CA PRO A 32 8.14 -10.00 3.68
C PRO A 32 6.90 -10.87 3.88
N ALA A 33 6.04 -10.95 2.85
CA ALA A 33 4.86 -11.81 2.89
C ALA A 33 5.25 -13.30 2.75
N PRO A 34 4.43 -14.26 3.25
CA PRO A 34 4.76 -15.69 3.17
C PRO A 34 5.00 -16.22 1.74
N GLN A 35 4.34 -15.62 0.74
CA GLN A 35 4.44 -16.01 -0.67
C GLN A 35 5.46 -15.15 -1.45
N GLN A 36 6.15 -14.23 -0.79
CA GLN A 36 7.10 -13.33 -1.43
C GLN A 36 8.41 -14.06 -1.73
N GLY A 37 8.66 -14.35 -3.00
CA GLY A 37 9.86 -15.09 -3.44
C GLY A 37 11.19 -14.32 -3.35
N ARG A 38 11.16 -13.00 -3.10
CA ARG A 38 12.35 -12.13 -3.06
C ARG A 38 12.18 -10.98 -2.07
N ALA A 39 13.23 -10.58 -1.37
CA ALA A 39 13.24 -9.36 -0.57
C ALA A 39 13.02 -8.11 -1.45
N LEU A 40 12.03 -7.29 -1.09
CA LEU A 40 11.71 -6.03 -1.77
C LEU A 40 12.33 -4.84 -1.02
N SER A 41 12.63 -3.77 -1.75
CA SER A 41 13.07 -2.53 -1.11
C SER A 41 11.95 -1.93 -0.24
N LYS A 42 12.37 -1.34 0.87
CA LYS A 42 11.52 -0.57 1.80
C LYS A 42 11.73 0.93 1.66
N ASP A 43 12.62 1.33 0.77
CA ASP A 43 12.97 2.72 0.54
C ASP A 43 11.78 3.44 -0.09
N ARG A 44 11.63 4.72 0.28
CA ARG A 44 10.55 5.58 -0.18
C ARG A 44 11.14 6.80 -0.87
N GLU A 45 10.45 7.24 -1.89
CA GLU A 45 10.82 8.41 -2.68
C GLU A 45 9.88 9.57 -2.37
N THR A 46 10.43 10.77 -2.21
CA THR A 46 9.65 11.99 -2.05
C THR A 46 9.38 12.58 -3.43
N SER A 47 8.10 12.80 -3.75
CA SER A 47 7.65 13.37 -5.02
C SER A 47 8.01 14.86 -5.16
N THR A 48 7.83 15.41 -6.36
CA THR A 48 7.85 16.87 -6.58
C THR A 48 6.48 17.53 -6.35
N ILE A 49 5.44 16.71 -6.14
CA ILE A 49 4.04 17.14 -6.02
C ILE A 49 3.79 17.73 -4.62
N PRO A 50 3.40 19.01 -4.51
CA PRO A 50 3.13 19.64 -3.22
C PRO A 50 1.85 19.10 -2.59
N LYS A 51 1.83 18.99 -1.26
CA LYS A 51 0.62 18.74 -0.47
C LYS A 51 -0.15 20.04 -0.28
N ALA A 52 -1.47 19.97 -0.36
CA ALA A 52 -2.33 21.14 -0.22
C ALA A 52 -2.30 21.76 1.20
N ASP A 53 -2.24 20.93 2.24
CA ASP A 53 -2.67 21.37 3.58
C ASP A 53 -1.54 21.45 4.64
N GLU A 54 -0.42 20.74 4.44
CA GLU A 54 0.59 20.51 5.50
C GLU A 54 2.00 21.02 5.17
N GLY A 55 2.18 21.63 4.00
CA GLY A 55 3.52 21.92 3.47
C GLY A 55 4.31 20.65 3.13
N GLY A 56 5.29 20.80 2.25
CA GLY A 56 6.08 19.68 1.74
C GLY A 56 5.36 18.84 0.68
N ASN A 57 5.98 17.72 0.31
CA ASN A 57 5.60 16.96 -0.87
C ASN A 57 5.02 15.58 -0.51
N TRP A 58 4.29 14.98 -1.45
CA TRP A 58 3.83 13.60 -1.29
C TRP A 58 5.01 12.63 -1.25
N VAL A 59 4.87 11.52 -0.52
CA VAL A 59 5.90 10.48 -0.43
C VAL A 59 5.32 9.17 -0.94
N TYR A 60 5.90 8.65 -2.00
CA TYR A 60 5.45 7.43 -2.64
C TYR A 60 5.63 6.19 -1.73
N PRO A 61 4.79 5.16 -1.89
CA PRO A 61 4.96 3.90 -1.17
C PRO A 61 6.23 3.17 -1.66
N SER A 62 6.88 2.42 -0.76
CA SER A 62 7.98 1.54 -1.14
C SER A 62 7.49 0.35 -1.99
N PRO A 63 8.39 -0.35 -2.71
CA PRO A 63 8.04 -1.60 -3.39
C PRO A 63 7.39 -2.64 -2.46
N GLN A 64 7.87 -2.78 -1.22
CA GLN A 64 7.25 -3.66 -0.23
C GLN A 64 5.82 -3.22 0.15
N GLN A 65 5.58 -1.92 0.34
CA GLN A 65 4.23 -1.38 0.60
C GLN A 65 3.29 -1.62 -0.58
N PHE A 66 3.77 -1.39 -1.80
CA PHE A 66 2.98 -1.58 -3.01
C PHE A 66 2.60 -3.05 -3.21
N TYR A 67 3.55 -3.97 -3.00
CA TYR A 67 3.30 -5.41 -3.07
C TYR A 67 2.20 -5.85 -2.09
N HIS A 68 2.26 -5.40 -0.83
CA HIS A 68 1.21 -5.69 0.15
C HIS A 68 -0.15 -5.11 -0.22
N ALA A 69 -0.17 -3.93 -0.84
CA ALA A 69 -1.42 -3.34 -1.33
C ALA A 69 -2.04 -4.19 -2.45
N LEU A 70 -1.23 -4.80 -3.33
CA LEU A 70 -1.70 -5.72 -4.37
C LEU A 70 -2.25 -7.02 -3.78
N LEU A 71 -1.55 -7.62 -2.81
CA LEU A 71 -2.01 -8.83 -2.13
C LEU A 71 -3.36 -8.63 -1.44
N ARG A 72 -3.57 -7.49 -0.78
CA ARG A 72 -4.86 -7.15 -0.15
C ARG A 72 -6.00 -7.00 -1.14
N LYS A 73 -5.68 -6.62 -2.39
CA LYS A 73 -6.64 -6.53 -3.50
C LYS A 73 -6.80 -7.85 -4.25
N ASN A 74 -6.19 -8.94 -3.76
CA ASN A 74 -6.16 -10.24 -4.41
C ASN A 74 -5.70 -10.16 -5.88
N LYS A 75 -4.72 -9.28 -6.15
CA LYS A 75 -4.10 -9.13 -7.46
C LYS A 75 -2.81 -9.94 -7.52
N GLU A 76 -2.60 -10.62 -8.64
CA GLU A 76 -1.32 -11.25 -8.92
C GLU A 76 -0.22 -10.19 -8.97
N ALA A 77 0.85 -10.42 -8.22
CA ALA A 77 1.98 -9.52 -8.11
C ALA A 77 3.26 -10.35 -8.16
N ASP A 78 4.11 -10.05 -9.14
CA ASP A 78 5.46 -10.61 -9.20
C ASP A 78 6.41 -9.75 -8.36
N ALA A 79 6.96 -10.32 -7.28
CA ALA A 79 7.95 -9.65 -6.45
C ALA A 79 9.20 -9.24 -7.26
N GLY A 80 9.56 -9.96 -8.32
CA GLY A 80 10.69 -9.59 -9.19
C GLY A 80 10.50 -8.28 -9.95
N ALA A 81 9.26 -7.94 -10.28
CA ALA A 81 8.90 -6.77 -11.09
C ALA A 81 8.58 -5.51 -10.25
N MET A 82 8.44 -5.62 -8.93
CA MET A 82 7.90 -4.53 -8.10
C MET A 82 8.72 -3.24 -8.16
N ASP A 83 10.05 -3.32 -8.22
CA ASP A 83 10.91 -2.13 -8.31
C ASP A 83 10.61 -1.33 -9.59
N ALA A 84 10.49 -2.00 -10.74
CA ALA A 84 10.17 -1.37 -12.01
C ALA A 84 8.73 -0.84 -12.04
N VAL A 85 7.77 -1.59 -11.50
CA VAL A 85 6.36 -1.18 -11.45
C VAL A 85 6.18 0.09 -10.63
N VAL A 86 6.83 0.18 -9.46
CA VAL A 86 6.77 1.37 -8.60
C VAL A 86 7.45 2.55 -9.28
N GLN A 87 8.62 2.34 -9.90
CA GLN A 87 9.30 3.39 -10.65
C GLN A 87 8.42 3.97 -11.77
N VAL A 88 7.79 3.11 -12.58
CA VAL A 88 6.89 3.56 -13.66
C VAL A 88 5.68 4.31 -13.11
N HIS A 89 5.11 3.86 -11.98
CA HIS A 89 4.02 4.59 -11.32
C HIS A 89 4.45 5.99 -10.88
N ASN A 90 5.60 6.10 -10.19
CA ASN A 90 6.12 7.39 -9.73
C ASN A 90 6.34 8.34 -10.92
N VAL A 91 7.03 7.88 -11.96
CA VAL A 91 7.30 8.67 -13.18
C VAL A 91 6.00 9.10 -13.86
N THR A 92 5.00 8.22 -13.95
CA THR A 92 3.71 8.54 -14.57
C THR A 92 3.00 9.62 -13.77
N ASN A 93 2.98 9.51 -12.43
CA ASN A 93 2.39 10.52 -11.56
C ASN A 93 3.09 11.88 -11.69
N GLU A 94 4.43 11.90 -11.66
CA GLU A 94 5.23 13.11 -11.83
C GLU A 94 4.94 13.77 -13.18
N ARG A 95 4.95 13.02 -14.28
CA ARG A 95 4.63 13.57 -15.62
C ARG A 95 3.22 14.11 -15.70
N THR A 96 2.27 13.39 -15.12
CA THR A 96 0.86 13.80 -15.11
C THR A 96 0.69 15.10 -14.32
N TRP A 97 1.41 15.24 -13.19
CA TRP A 97 1.39 16.46 -12.42
C TRP A 97 1.95 17.66 -13.20
N HIS A 98 3.06 17.50 -13.91
CA HIS A 98 3.58 18.56 -14.78
C HIS A 98 2.56 18.97 -15.84
N GLN A 99 1.85 18.01 -16.45
CA GLN A 99 0.80 18.30 -17.44
C GLN A 99 -0.43 19.01 -16.85
N ILE A 100 -0.72 18.86 -15.56
CA ILE A 100 -1.82 19.57 -14.90
C ILE A 100 -1.46 21.04 -14.66
N LEU A 101 -0.17 21.35 -14.53
CA LEU A 101 0.32 22.71 -14.33
C LEU A 101 0.47 23.51 -15.63
N ASP A 102 0.59 22.82 -16.77
CA ASP A 102 0.64 23.40 -18.12
C ASP A 102 -0.74 23.93 -18.58
#